data_AF-A0A3C1W5B6-F1
#
_entry.id   AF-A0A3C1W5B6-F1
#
_cell.length_a   1.000
_cell.length_b   1.000
_cell.length_c   1.000
_cell.angle_alpha   90.00
_cell.angle_beta   90.00
_cell.angle_gamma   90.00
#
_symmetry.space_group_name_H-M   'P 1'
#
loop_
_entity.id
_entity.type
_entity.pdbx_description
1 polymer ?
#
loop_
_entity_poly.entity_id
_entity_poly.type
_entity_poly.pdbx_seq_one_letter_code
_entity_poly.pdbx_strand_id
1 'polypeptide(L)'
;LRSGRRYWSDIVKSCGGKPGDSRAIDEEYRKRSPVHYLRNAKGRVRLQIATGITDGHSGSVPISHSLLAFNEVADVKDRIGRKEIEFMTREARLPELLEIAAPDPSFGDKQPVFRRSSATAAITIFDGGHEIIPAAAIAWMEGLYAERK
;
A
#
# COMPACT_ATOMS: atom_id res chain seq x y z
N LEU A 1 -15.71 -6.96 12.14
CA LEU A 1 -15.14 -7.96 11.20
C LEU A 1 -16.25 -8.67 10.42
N ARG A 2 -16.90 -8.01 9.45
CA ARG A 2 -17.74 -8.69 8.43
C ARG A 2 -17.78 -7.82 7.17
N SER A 3 -16.75 -7.90 6.34
CA SER A 3 -16.71 -7.21 5.03
C SER A 3 -17.52 -7.94 3.95
N GLY A 4 -18.46 -8.84 4.32
CA GLY A 4 -19.11 -9.78 3.41
C GLY A 4 -18.19 -10.84 2.77
N ARG A 5 -16.87 -10.73 2.93
CA ARG A 5 -15.85 -11.62 2.35
C ARG A 5 -15.32 -12.63 3.36
N ARG A 6 -14.79 -13.76 2.88
CA ARG A 6 -14.32 -14.88 3.72
C ARG A 6 -12.90 -14.74 4.27
N TYR A 7 -12.11 -13.79 3.76
CA TYR A 7 -10.68 -13.66 4.09
C TYR A 7 -10.37 -13.51 5.58
N TRP A 8 -11.23 -12.83 6.35
CA TRP A 8 -11.03 -12.70 7.80
C TRP A 8 -11.06 -14.07 8.51
N SER A 9 -11.88 -15.02 8.01
CA SER A 9 -11.98 -16.37 8.55
C SER A 9 -10.71 -17.17 8.25
N ASP A 10 -10.16 -17.02 7.04
CA ASP A 10 -8.92 -17.67 6.64
C ASP A 10 -7.74 -17.15 7.48
N ILE A 11 -7.66 -15.84 7.70
CA ILE A 11 -6.65 -15.23 8.57
C ILE A 11 -6.76 -15.77 10.01
N VAL A 12 -7.98 -15.86 10.57
CA VAL A 12 -8.19 -16.43 11.91
C VAL A 12 -7.73 -17.88 11.98
N LYS A 13 -8.05 -18.70 10.96
CA LYS A 13 -7.59 -20.09 10.89
C LYS A 13 -6.07 -20.18 10.76
N SER A 14 -5.44 -19.31 9.97
CA SER A 14 -3.99 -19.27 9.80
C SER A 14 -3.23 -18.82 11.05
N CYS A 15 -3.86 -18.01 11.91
CA CYS A 15 -3.24 -17.49 13.14
C CYS A 15 -3.69 -18.23 14.42
N GLY A 16 -4.63 -19.18 14.31
CA GLY A 16 -5.11 -19.98 15.44
C GLY A 16 -6.13 -19.28 16.34
N GLY A 17 -6.64 -18.11 15.96
CA GLY A 17 -7.64 -17.35 16.71
C GLY A 17 -7.74 -15.91 16.21
N LYS A 18 -8.56 -15.08 16.88
CA LYS A 18 -8.72 -13.67 16.54
C LYS A 18 -7.59 -12.83 17.16
N PRO A 19 -7.27 -11.66 16.58
CA PRO A 19 -6.37 -10.71 17.22
C PRO A 19 -6.87 -10.37 18.64
N GLY A 20 -5.97 -10.41 19.61
CA GLY A 20 -6.24 -10.15 21.03
C GLY A 20 -6.70 -11.37 21.84
N ASP A 21 -6.97 -12.53 21.22
CA ASP A 21 -7.40 -13.73 21.96
C ASP A 21 -6.29 -14.27 22.87
N SER A 22 -5.01 -14.15 22.47
CA SER A 22 -3.85 -14.41 23.33
C SER A 22 -2.57 -13.81 22.75
N ARG A 23 -1.54 -13.65 23.60
CA ARG A 23 -0.20 -13.24 23.16
C ARG A 23 0.38 -14.16 22.08
N ALA A 24 0.13 -15.46 22.18
CA ALA A 24 0.64 -16.43 21.21
C ALA A 24 -0.03 -16.22 19.83
N ILE A 25 -1.32 -15.94 19.80
CA ILE A 25 -2.07 -15.65 18.58
C ILE A 25 -1.61 -14.31 17.98
N ASP A 26 -1.48 -13.26 18.78
CA ASP A 26 -1.00 -11.95 18.32
C ASP A 26 0.40 -12.02 17.69
N GLU A 27 1.26 -12.87 18.25
CA GLU A 27 2.58 -13.13 17.70
C GLU A 27 2.51 -13.81 16.33
N GLU A 28 1.52 -14.66 16.06
CA GLU A 28 1.32 -15.25 14.73
C GLU A 28 0.88 -14.21 13.69
N TYR A 29 0.04 -13.24 14.07
CA TYR A 29 -0.29 -12.07 13.23
C TYR A 29 0.95 -11.22 12.96
N ARG A 30 1.73 -10.92 14.00
CA ARG A 30 2.96 -10.13 13.91
C ARG A 30 3.98 -10.78 12.96
N LYS A 31 4.19 -12.09 13.07
CA LYS A 31 5.12 -12.83 12.22
C LYS A 31 4.72 -12.86 10.73
N ARG A 32 3.43 -12.75 10.42
CA ARG A 32 2.91 -12.85 9.05
C ARG A 32 2.67 -11.50 8.39
N SER A 33 2.67 -10.40 9.16
CA SER A 33 2.45 -9.08 8.61
C SER A 33 3.74 -8.49 8.03
N PRO A 34 3.78 -8.15 6.72
CA PRO A 34 4.98 -7.58 6.08
C PRO A 34 5.50 -6.32 6.76
N VAL A 35 4.63 -5.53 7.40
CA VAL A 35 4.98 -4.26 8.06
C VAL A 35 6.09 -4.41 9.10
N HIS A 36 6.22 -5.58 9.74
CA HIS A 36 7.26 -5.82 10.74
C HIS A 36 8.65 -6.13 10.15
N TYR A 37 8.73 -6.33 8.83
CA TYR A 37 9.96 -6.71 8.12
C TYR A 37 10.41 -5.64 7.12
N LEU A 38 9.47 -4.85 6.58
CA LEU A 38 9.69 -3.90 5.49
C LEU A 38 10.81 -2.89 5.77
N ARG A 39 10.98 -2.45 7.02
CA ARG A 39 12.09 -1.55 7.41
C ARG A 39 13.47 -2.02 6.96
N ASN A 40 13.67 -3.34 6.83
CA ASN A 40 14.95 -3.93 6.41
C ASN A 40 15.26 -3.68 4.93
N ALA A 41 14.25 -3.34 4.12
CA ALA A 41 14.40 -3.04 2.69
C ALA A 41 14.70 -1.56 2.41
N LYS A 42 14.49 -0.68 3.40
CA LYS A 42 14.70 0.77 3.26
C LYS A 42 16.09 1.10 2.72
N GLY A 43 16.15 1.79 1.59
CA GLY A 43 17.39 2.22 0.95
C GLY A 43 18.23 1.09 0.34
N ARG A 44 17.75 -0.15 0.39
CA ARG A 44 18.48 -1.35 -0.07
C ARG A 44 17.83 -2.01 -1.28
N VAL A 45 16.49 -1.98 -1.32
CA VAL A 45 15.70 -2.55 -2.40
C VAL A 45 14.90 -1.43 -3.05
N ARG A 46 14.90 -1.38 -4.39
CA ARG A 46 14.02 -0.49 -5.13
C ARG A 46 12.60 -1.06 -5.05
N LEU A 47 11.68 -0.28 -4.50
CA LEU A 47 10.31 -0.71 -4.22
C LEU A 47 9.31 0.23 -4.88
N GLN A 48 8.40 -0.31 -5.68
CA GLN A 48 7.22 0.40 -6.16
C GLN A 48 5.99 -0.23 -5.53
N ILE A 49 5.25 0.58 -4.79
CA ILE A 49 3.94 0.23 -4.23
C ILE A 49 2.89 0.97 -5.05
N ALA A 50 1.83 0.28 -5.45
CA ALA A 50 0.69 0.88 -6.14
C ALA A 50 -0.61 0.38 -5.51
N THR A 51 -1.59 1.27 -5.32
CA THR A 51 -2.90 0.92 -4.74
C THR A 51 -4.01 1.78 -5.33
N GLY A 52 -5.18 1.19 -5.59
CA GLY A 52 -6.35 1.96 -6.01
C GLY A 52 -6.95 2.74 -4.83
N ILE A 53 -7.35 3.99 -5.04
CA ILE A 53 -7.91 4.85 -3.99
C ILE A 53 -9.23 4.28 -3.39
N THR A 54 -9.96 3.47 -4.14
CA THR A 54 -11.24 2.86 -3.71
C THR A 54 -11.08 1.43 -3.18
N ASP A 55 -9.86 0.87 -3.11
CA ASP A 55 -9.66 -0.45 -2.48
C ASP A 55 -10.05 -0.40 -0.98
N GLY A 56 -10.61 -1.49 -0.49
CA GLY A 56 -11.23 -1.57 0.83
C GLY A 56 -12.67 -1.06 0.90
N HIS A 57 -13.10 -0.21 -0.04
CA HIS A 57 -14.51 0.19 -0.22
C HIS A 57 -15.22 -0.73 -1.19
N SER A 58 -14.67 -0.82 -2.41
CA SER A 58 -15.11 -1.76 -3.45
C SER A 58 -14.35 -3.09 -3.39
N GLY A 59 -13.14 -3.06 -2.80
CA GLY A 59 -12.18 -4.16 -2.71
C GLY A 59 -11.92 -4.67 -1.30
N SER A 60 -11.09 -5.71 -1.16
CA SER A 60 -10.88 -6.45 0.09
C SER A 60 -9.80 -5.88 1.00
N VAL A 61 -9.00 -4.93 0.51
CA VAL A 61 -7.81 -4.45 1.21
C VAL A 61 -7.89 -2.94 1.40
N PRO A 62 -8.03 -2.43 2.63
CA PRO A 62 -7.96 -1.00 2.88
C PRO A 62 -6.64 -0.41 2.41
N ILE A 63 -6.68 0.73 1.72
CA ILE A 63 -5.47 1.41 1.21
C ILE A 63 -4.44 1.72 2.31
N SER A 64 -4.87 1.83 3.57
CA SER A 64 -3.98 2.02 4.71
C SER A 64 -2.86 0.99 4.78
N HIS A 65 -3.08 -0.24 4.32
CA HIS A 65 -2.04 -1.28 4.30
C HIS A 65 -0.85 -0.85 3.42
N SER A 66 -1.13 -0.35 2.21
CA SER A 66 -0.11 0.13 1.27
C SER A 66 0.60 1.38 1.78
N LEU A 67 -0.14 2.32 2.40
CA LEU A 67 0.43 3.57 2.92
C LEU A 67 1.31 3.32 4.16
N LEU A 68 0.89 2.42 5.05
CA LEU A 68 1.69 2.00 6.20
C LEU A 68 2.95 1.23 5.75
N ALA A 69 2.82 0.37 4.73
CA ALA A 69 3.97 -0.32 4.13
C ALA A 69 4.99 0.66 3.55
N PHE A 70 4.55 1.70 2.84
CA PHE A 70 5.43 2.78 2.35
C PHE A 70 6.14 3.50 3.52
N ASN A 71 5.41 3.85 4.59
CA ASN A 71 5.98 4.54 5.74
C ASN A 71 7.12 3.78 6.43
N GLU A 72 7.10 2.44 6.41
CA GLU A 72 8.18 1.60 6.96
C GLU A 72 9.49 1.71 6.16
N VAL A 73 9.40 2.02 4.86
CA VAL A 73 10.57 2.16 3.97
C VAL A 73 10.91 3.60 3.61
N ALA A 74 10.10 4.57 4.04
CA ALA A 74 10.33 6.00 3.84
C ALA A 74 11.21 6.62 4.94
N ASP A 75 11.82 7.77 4.62
CA ASP A 75 12.36 8.71 5.60
C ASP A 75 11.26 9.35 6.41
N VAL A 76 11.56 9.68 7.68
CA VAL A 76 10.56 10.18 8.64
C VAL A 76 9.83 11.41 8.10
N LYS A 77 10.56 12.31 7.43
CA LYS A 77 10.02 13.54 6.82
C LYS A 77 9.06 13.29 5.65
N ASP A 78 9.17 12.15 4.98
CA ASP A 78 8.39 11.84 3.78
C ASP A 78 7.23 10.88 4.09
N ARG A 79 7.11 10.41 5.35
CA ARG A 79 6.00 9.57 5.77
C ARG A 79 4.67 10.27 5.56
N ILE A 80 3.67 9.49 5.17
CA ILE A 80 2.29 9.92 5.07
C ILE A 80 1.73 9.96 6.49
N GLY A 81 1.18 11.10 6.88
CA GLY A 81 0.68 11.36 8.23
C GLY A 81 -0.48 10.44 8.58
N ARG A 82 -0.60 10.07 9.86
CA ARG A 82 -1.68 9.18 10.33
C ARG A 82 -3.07 9.70 9.97
N LYS A 83 -3.32 11.00 10.12
CA LYS A 83 -4.62 11.63 9.78
C LYS A 83 -4.93 11.54 8.28
N GLU A 84 -3.91 11.66 7.44
CA GLU A 84 -4.05 11.55 5.98
C GLU A 84 -4.39 10.11 5.58
N ILE A 85 -3.71 9.12 6.18
CA ILE A 85 -4.00 7.70 5.97
C ILE A 85 -5.43 7.38 6.40
N GLU A 86 -5.83 7.79 7.61
CA GLU A 86 -7.18 7.59 8.13
C GLU A 86 -8.24 8.23 7.24
N PHE A 87 -8.00 9.47 6.79
CA PHE A 87 -8.90 10.17 5.88
C PHE A 87 -9.05 9.45 4.55
N MET A 88 -7.95 9.15 3.85
CA MET A 88 -8.04 8.50 2.54
C MET A 88 -8.68 7.12 2.66
N THR A 89 -8.38 6.38 3.74
CA THR A 89 -8.96 5.05 3.99
C THR A 89 -10.47 5.13 4.21
N ARG A 90 -10.97 6.18 4.87
CA ARG A 90 -12.39 6.36 5.15
C ARG A 90 -13.16 6.97 3.99
N GLU A 91 -12.55 7.89 3.25
CA GLU A 91 -13.25 8.73 2.28
C GLU A 91 -13.00 8.31 0.83
N ALA A 92 -12.05 7.41 0.57
CA ALA A 92 -11.64 6.99 -0.79
C ALA A 92 -11.32 8.19 -1.71
N ARG A 93 -10.76 9.26 -1.15
CA ARG A 93 -10.33 10.47 -1.88
C ARG A 93 -9.08 11.08 -1.25
N LEU A 94 -8.34 11.84 -2.04
CA LEU A 94 -7.16 12.56 -1.58
C LEU A 94 -7.57 13.74 -0.66
N PRO A 95 -6.86 14.01 0.46
CA PRO A 95 -7.04 15.23 1.23
C PRO A 95 -6.68 16.46 0.38
N GLU A 96 -7.40 17.56 0.56
CA GLU A 96 -7.26 18.79 -0.24
C GLU A 96 -5.86 19.43 -0.18
N LEU A 97 -5.12 19.18 0.92
CA LEU A 97 -3.77 19.72 1.12
C LEU A 97 -2.68 18.91 0.44
N LEU A 98 -2.98 17.73 -0.11
CA LEU A 98 -1.99 16.91 -0.81
C LEU A 98 -2.00 17.22 -2.31
N GLU A 99 -0.80 17.30 -2.87
CA GLU A 99 -0.59 17.54 -4.29
C GLU A 99 -1.09 16.36 -5.14
N ILE A 100 -1.80 16.69 -6.22
CA ILE A 100 -2.28 15.72 -7.20
C ILE A 100 -1.11 15.26 -8.05
N ALA A 101 -1.00 13.94 -8.28
CA ALA A 101 0.04 13.40 -9.14
C ALA A 101 -0.11 13.86 -10.60
N ALA A 102 1.02 14.06 -11.27
CA ALA A 102 1.03 14.25 -12.71
C ALA A 102 0.49 13.00 -13.44
N PRO A 103 -0.15 13.17 -14.61
CA PRO A 103 -0.57 12.05 -15.44
C PRO A 103 0.58 11.09 -15.80
N ASP A 104 0.26 9.81 -15.89
CA ASP A 104 1.20 8.75 -16.26
C ASP A 104 0.54 7.85 -17.32
N PRO A 105 1.03 7.86 -18.58
CA PRO A 105 0.44 7.06 -19.66
C PRO A 105 0.44 5.55 -19.37
N SER A 106 1.39 5.05 -18.57
CA SER A 106 1.48 3.62 -18.23
C SER A 106 0.31 3.14 -17.36
N PHE A 107 -0.44 4.08 -16.76
CA PHE A 107 -1.63 3.79 -15.98
C PHE A 107 -2.92 3.77 -16.81
N GLY A 108 -2.90 4.15 -18.09
CA GLY A 108 -4.09 4.17 -18.95
C GLY A 108 -5.22 5.00 -18.33
N ASP A 109 -6.44 4.48 -18.30
CA ASP A 109 -7.59 5.21 -17.71
C ASP A 109 -7.49 5.32 -16.17
N LYS A 110 -6.64 4.52 -15.52
CA LYS A 110 -6.48 4.44 -14.07
C LYS A 110 -5.42 5.43 -13.59
N GLN A 111 -5.55 6.70 -13.98
CA GLN A 111 -4.52 7.71 -13.77
C GLN A 111 -4.09 7.84 -12.29
N PRO A 112 -2.80 8.14 -12.01
CA PRO A 112 -2.34 8.43 -10.67
C PRO A 112 -3.10 9.62 -10.06
N VAL A 113 -3.52 9.48 -8.80
CA VAL A 113 -4.10 10.58 -8.01
C VAL A 113 -3.08 11.17 -7.04
N PHE A 114 -2.14 10.37 -6.56
CA PHE A 114 -1.08 10.79 -5.65
C PHE A 114 0.16 9.94 -5.84
N ARG A 115 1.32 10.57 -5.76
CA ARG A 115 2.61 9.90 -5.85
C ARG A 115 3.57 10.49 -4.82
N ARG A 116 4.34 9.63 -4.17
CA ARG A 116 5.43 10.05 -3.29
C ARG A 116 6.59 9.09 -3.40
N SER A 117 7.80 9.64 -3.36
CA SER A 117 9.05 8.86 -3.31
C SER A 117 9.83 9.22 -2.05
N SER A 118 10.53 8.24 -1.48
CA SER A 118 11.43 8.42 -0.35
C SER A 118 12.42 7.27 -0.28
N ALA A 119 13.68 7.55 0.08
CA ALA A 119 14.79 6.60 -0.04
C ALA A 119 14.79 5.91 -1.43
N THR A 120 14.64 4.59 -1.48
CA THR A 120 14.55 3.79 -2.73
C THR A 120 13.13 3.31 -3.02
N ALA A 121 12.12 3.85 -2.34
CA ALA A 121 10.74 3.42 -2.44
C ALA A 121 9.85 4.53 -3.03
N ALA A 122 8.82 4.11 -3.76
CA ALA A 122 7.76 4.99 -4.25
C ALA A 122 6.39 4.36 -3.99
N ILE A 123 5.41 5.21 -3.69
CA ILE A 123 3.98 4.87 -3.60
C ILE A 123 3.23 5.65 -4.66
N THR A 124 2.37 4.95 -5.41
CA THR A 124 1.38 5.56 -6.31
C THR A 124 -0.02 5.14 -5.86
N ILE A 125 -0.88 6.11 -5.58
CA ILE A 125 -2.31 5.87 -5.47
C ILE A 125 -2.92 6.20 -6.83
N PHE A 126 -3.76 5.32 -7.38
CA PHE A 126 -4.40 5.51 -8.67
C PHE A 126 -5.93 5.52 -8.57
N ASP A 127 -6.59 6.09 -9.58
CA ASP A 127 -8.05 6.12 -9.68
C ASP A 127 -8.61 4.74 -10.04
N GLY A 128 -8.79 3.89 -9.04
CA GLY A 128 -9.22 2.51 -9.21
C GLY A 128 -9.46 1.77 -7.90
N GLY A 129 -9.69 0.47 -8.02
CA GLY A 129 -10.04 -0.42 -6.89
C GLY A 129 -8.99 -1.49 -6.62
N HIS A 130 -9.46 -2.71 -6.35
CA HIS A 130 -8.59 -3.88 -6.14
C HIS A 130 -8.18 -4.51 -7.47
N GLU A 131 -7.18 -3.91 -8.12
CA GLU A 131 -6.71 -4.32 -9.43
C GLU A 131 -5.19 -4.10 -9.58
N ILE A 132 -4.57 -4.85 -10.48
CA ILE A 132 -3.19 -4.61 -10.93
C ILE A 132 -3.23 -3.76 -12.20
N ILE A 133 -2.27 -2.85 -12.36
CA ILE A 133 -2.06 -2.09 -13.59
C ILE A 133 -0.80 -2.64 -14.27
N PRO A 134 -0.90 -3.62 -15.20
CA PRO A 134 0.25 -4.36 -15.68
C PRO A 134 1.24 -3.48 -16.46
N ALA A 135 0.73 -2.56 -17.28
CA ALA A 135 1.55 -1.64 -18.06
C ALA A 135 2.43 -0.75 -17.17
N ALA A 136 1.88 -0.20 -16.09
CA ALA A 136 2.63 0.57 -15.10
C ALA A 136 3.72 -0.26 -14.39
N ALA A 137 3.41 -1.51 -14.03
CA ALA A 137 4.39 -2.40 -13.40
C ALA A 137 5.55 -2.72 -14.35
N ILE A 138 5.26 -3.01 -15.62
CA ILE A 138 6.26 -3.29 -16.66
C ILE A 138 7.11 -2.06 -16.93
N ALA A 139 6.49 -0.89 -17.15
CA ALA A 139 7.18 0.36 -17.42
C ALA A 139 8.15 0.73 -16.27
N TRP A 140 7.74 0.52 -15.02
CA TRP A 140 8.64 0.70 -13.88
C TRP A 140 9.85 -0.23 -13.96
N MET A 141 9.65 -1.53 -14.20
CA MET A 141 10.74 -2.49 -14.32
C MET A 141 11.69 -2.13 -15.46
N GLU A 142 11.17 -1.76 -16.64
CA GLU A 142 11.98 -1.30 -17.78
C GLU A 142 12.82 -0.08 -17.42
N GLY A 143 12.26 0.89 -16.68
CA GLY A 143 12.99 2.04 -16.14
C GLY A 143 14.14 1.63 -15.23
N LEU A 144 13.94 0.63 -14.35
CA LEU A 144 15.03 0.10 -13.52
C LEU A 144 16.19 -0.47 -14.36
N TYR A 145 15.88 -1.13 -15.48
CA TYR A 145 16.91 -1.70 -16.35
C TYR A 145 17.63 -0.64 -17.18
N ALA A 146 16.91 0.39 -17.65
CA ALA A 146 17.49 1.48 -18.43
C ALA A 146 18.52 2.27 -17.60
N GLU A 147 18.23 2.56 -16.33
CA GLU A 147 19.14 3.29 -15.44
C GLU A 147 20.42 2.52 -15.04
N ARG A 148 20.48 1.21 -15.31
CA ARG A 148 21.67 0.38 -15.02
C ARG A 148 22.64 0.28 -16.19
N LYS A 149 22.26 0.77 -17.37
CA LYS A 149 23.12 0.86 -18.55
C LYS A 149 23.84 2.20 -18.56
#